data_AF-A0A6N9PV31-F1
#
_entry.id   AF-A0A6N9PV31-F1
#
_cell.length_a   1.000
_cell.length_b   1.000
_cell.length_c   1.000
_cell.angle_alpha   90.00
_cell.angle_beta   90.00
_cell.angle_gamma   90.00
#
_symmetry.space_group_name_H-M   'P 1'
#
loop_
_entity.id
_entity.type
_entity.pdbx_description
1 polymer ?
#
loop_
_entity_poly.entity_id
_entity_poly.type
_entity_poly.pdbx_seq_one_letter_code
_entity_poly.pdbx_strand_id
1 'polypeptide(L)' 'MSMRAKLQRLREANGYTQQAFSSAVGTSRSHYSQIETGEKQPSLRLALRIKRALNYYGDDIFDNTFPVRR' A
#
# COMPACT_ATOMS: atom_id res chain seq x y z
N MET A 1 -12.82 -5.00 -2.65
CA MET A 1 -11.53 -5.70 -2.85
C MET A 1 -10.51 -4.67 -3.31
N SER A 2 -9.35 -4.55 -2.67
CA SER A 2 -8.34 -3.58 -3.12
C SER A 2 -7.69 -4.06 -4.41
N MET A 3 -7.34 -3.11 -5.26
CA MET A 3 -6.65 -3.38 -6.52
C MET A 3 -5.25 -3.95 -6.29
N ARG A 4 -4.63 -3.54 -5.17
CA ARG A 4 -3.31 -3.98 -4.73
C ARG A 4 -3.44 -4.97 -3.58
N ALA A 5 -3.97 -6.15 -3.91
CA ALA A 5 -4.22 -7.20 -2.94
C ALA A 5 -2.94 -7.60 -2.17
N LYS A 6 -1.76 -7.52 -2.80
CA LYS A 6 -0.48 -7.80 -2.14
C LYS A 6 -0.16 -6.77 -1.05
N LEU A 7 -0.24 -5.48 -1.35
CA LEU A 7 -0.03 -4.41 -0.37
C LEU A 7 -0.99 -4.55 0.82
N GLN A 8 -2.27 -4.80 0.54
CA GLN A 8 -3.28 -4.99 1.57
C GLN A 8 -2.95 -6.19 2.47
N ARG A 9 -2.65 -7.36 1.88
CA ARG A 9 -2.32 -8.59 2.63
C ARG A 9 -1.08 -8.41 3.49
N LEU A 10 -0.03 -7.78 2.97
CA LEU A 10 1.19 -7.53 3.74
C LEU A 10 0.92 -6.60 4.92
N ARG A 11 0.12 -5.54 4.73
CA ARG A 11 -0.30 -4.65 5.83
C ARG A 11 -1.04 -5.42 6.92
N GLU A 12 -2.03 -6.23 6.52
CA GLU A 12 -2.87 -7.00 7.45
C GLU A 12 -2.08 -8.11 8.16
N ALA A 13 -1.16 -8.78 7.46
CA ALA A 13 -0.26 -9.77 8.05
C ALA A 13 0.69 -9.17 9.09
N ASN A 14 1.03 -7.88 8.95
CA ASN A 14 1.79 -7.12 9.96
C ASN A 14 0.89 -6.53 11.08
N GLY A 15 -0.41 -6.87 11.11
CA GLY A 15 -1.33 -6.43 12.16
C GLY A 15 -1.76 -4.96 12.07
N TYR A 16 -1.47 -4.27 10.96
CA TYR A 16 -1.79 -2.86 10.83
C TYR A 16 -3.20 -2.63 10.27
N THR A 17 -3.93 -1.69 10.87
CA THR A 17 -5.06 -1.02 10.21
C THR A 17 -4.55 0.01 9.20
N GLN A 18 -5.37 0.44 8.24
CA GLN A 18 -4.99 1.54 7.32
C GLN A 18 -4.62 2.82 8.08
N GLN A 19 -5.31 3.13 9.18
CA GLN A 19 -5.01 4.31 10.01
C GLN A 19 -3.63 4.19 10.66
N ALA A 20 -3.36 3.07 11.33
CA ALA A 20 -2.09 2.82 12.01
C ALA A 20 -0.93 2.82 10.99
N PHE A 21 -1.11 2.13 9.86
CA PHE A 21 -0.08 2.06 8.83
C PHE A 21 0.19 3.42 8.19
N SER A 22 -0.85 4.18 7.82
CA SER A 22 -0.69 5.52 7.26
C SER A 22 0.08 6.45 8.19
N SER A 23 -0.16 6.33 9.50
CA SER A 23 0.56 7.09 10.53
C SER A 23 2.04 6.66 10.59
N ALA A 24 2.32 5.36 10.59
CA ALA A 24 3.69 4.81 10.60
C ALA A 24 4.51 5.23 9.35
N VAL A 25 3.89 5.22 8.17
CA VAL A 25 4.53 5.67 6.92
C VAL A 25 4.35 7.16 6.66
N GLY A 26 3.85 7.92 7.63
CA GLY A 26 3.68 9.38 7.63
C GLY A 26 3.00 9.92 6.38
N THR A 27 1.77 9.45 6.14
CA THR A 27 0.83 9.95 5.13
C THR A 27 -0.58 9.99 5.74
N SER A 28 -1.53 10.66 5.09
CA SER A 28 -2.92 10.63 5.55
C SER A 28 -3.57 9.26 5.26
N ARG A 29 -4.52 8.84 6.10
CA ARG A 29 -5.29 7.61 5.87
C ARG A 29 -5.98 7.60 4.51
N SER A 30 -6.56 8.74 4.10
CA SER A 30 -7.21 8.88 2.79
C SER A 30 -6.21 8.66 1.65
N HIS A 31 -5.04 9.30 1.70
CA HIS A 31 -4.02 9.12 0.67
C HIS A 31 -3.50 7.67 0.64
N TYR A 32 -3.29 7.05 1.80
CA TYR A 32 -2.93 5.63 1.86
C TYR A 32 -4.02 4.73 1.26
N SER A 33 -5.29 5.00 1.55
CA SER A 33 -6.41 4.25 0.96
C SER A 33 -6.39 4.34 -0.56
N GLN A 34 -6.20 5.53 -1.13
CA GLN A 34 -6.08 5.73 -2.59
C GLN A 34 -4.90 4.94 -3.19
N ILE A 35 -3.81 4.82 -2.44
CA ILE A 35 -2.66 4.00 -2.83
C ILE A 35 -3.02 2.51 -2.80
N GLU A 36 -3.68 2.03 -1.76
CA GLU A 36 -4.05 0.62 -1.59
C GLU A 36 -5.14 0.19 -2.60
N THR A 37 -6.06 1.09 -2.96
CA THR A 37 -7.06 0.87 -4.00
C THR A 37 -6.52 1.07 -5.42
N GLY A 38 -5.28 1.52 -5.58
CA GLY A 38 -4.66 1.76 -6.90
C GLY A 38 -5.16 3.01 -7.61
N GLU A 39 -5.97 3.86 -6.96
CA GLU A 39 -6.41 5.16 -7.47
C GLU A 39 -5.23 6.13 -7.62
N LYS A 40 -4.23 6.03 -6.74
CA LYS A 40 -3.00 6.84 -6.80
C LYS A 40 -1.73 6.04 -6.68
N GLN A 41 -0.70 6.54 -7.35
CA GLN A 41 0.67 6.07 -7.17
C GLN A 41 1.34 6.81 -6.01
N PRO A 42 2.01 6.11 -5.08
CA PRO A 42 2.81 6.77 -4.06
C PRO A 42 4.02 7.46 -4.70
N SER A 43 4.51 8.53 -4.09
CA SER A 43 5.84 9.05 -4.45
C SER A 43 6.93 8.02 -4.12
N LEU A 44 8.08 8.10 -4.78
CA LEU A 44 9.22 7.21 -4.52
C LEU A 44 9.59 7.16 -3.03
N ARG A 45 9.59 8.32 -2.36
CA ARG A 45 9.90 8.41 -0.93
C ARG A 45 8.86 7.65 -0.08
N LEU A 46 7.57 7.78 -0.39
CA LEU A 46 6.52 7.05 0.32
C LEU A 46 6.56 5.55 0.01
N ALA A 47 6.79 5.17 -1.24
CA ALA A 47 6.96 3.78 -1.66
C ALA A 47 8.07 3.08 -0.87
N LEU A 48 9.24 3.73 -0.73
CA LEU A 48 10.36 3.20 0.06
C LEU A 48 10.02 3.07 1.55
N ARG A 49 9.25 4.01 2.13
CA ARG A 49 8.80 3.92 3.52
C ARG A 49 7.83 2.76 3.73
N ILE A 50 6.89 2.56 2.80
CA ILE A 50 5.96 1.44 2.80
C ILE A 50 6.72 0.11 2.73
N LYS A 51 7.64 -0.03 1.76
CA LYS A 51 8.50 -1.21 1.59
C LYS A 51 9.25 -1.55 2.88
N ARG A 52 9.90 -0.56 3.51
CA ARG A 52 10.62 -0.73 4.78
C ARG A 52 9.70 -1.12 5.94
N ALA A 53 8.55 -0.45 6.09
CA ALA A 53 7.60 -0.72 7.17
C ALA A 53 6.97 -2.11 7.10
N LEU A 54 6.87 -2.69 5.89
CA LEU A 54 6.36 -4.04 5.65
C LEU A 54 7.47 -5.10 5.52
N ASN A 55 8.74 -4.70 5.71
CA ASN A 55 9.90 -5.55 5.49
C ASN A 55 9.88 -6.24 4.10
N TYR A 56 9.48 -5.50 3.07
CA TYR A 56 9.29 -6.00 1.71
C TYR A 56 10.18 -5.26 0.71
N TYR A 57 10.99 -6.01 -0.03
CA TYR A 57 12.00 -5.43 -0.93
C TYR A 57 11.74 -5.66 -2.42
N GLY A 58 10.74 -6.47 -2.78
CA GLY A 58 10.31 -6.66 -4.18
C GLY A 58 9.67 -5.39 -4.76
N ASP A 59 9.65 -5.29 -6.10
CA ASP A 59 9.13 -4.12 -6.82
C ASP A 59 7.66 -4.27 -7.24
N ASP A 60 7.10 -5.45 -7.03
CA ASP A 60 5.75 -5.89 -7.36
C ASP A 60 4.69 -5.60 -6.27
N ILE A 61 5.07 -4.92 -5.18
CA ILE A 61 4.13 -4.61 -4.07
C ILE A 61 2.99 -3.67 -4.52
N PHE A 62 3.23 -2.86 -5.54
CA PHE A 62 2.27 -1.89 -6.07
C PHE A 62 1.57 -2.37 -7.34
N ASP A 63 1.81 -3.62 -7.75
CA ASP A 63 1.18 -4.20 -8.93
C ASP A 63 -0.30 -4.45 -8.70
N ASN A 64 -1.07 -4.16 -9.74
CA ASN A 64 -2.48 -4.44 -9.77
C ASN A 64 -2.68 -5.90 -10.18
N THR A 65 -2.90 -6.79 -9.20
CA THR A 65 -3.10 -8.23 -9.47
C THR A 65 -4.49 -8.55 -10.02
N PHE A 66 -5.38 -7.55 -10.13
CA PHE A 66 -6.64 -7.65 -10.85
C PHE A 66 -6.62 -6.67 -12.01
N PRO A 67 -6.92 -7.07 -13.26
CA PRO A 67 -7.06 -6.10 -14.34
C PRO A 67 -8.26 -5.18 -14.04
N VAL A 68 -8.09 -3.86 -14.16
CA VAL A 68 -9.26 -2.95 -14.25
C VAL A 68 -9.92 -3.36 -15.55
N ARG A 69 -11.05 -4.07 -15.49
CA ARG A 69 -11.95 -4.08 -16.65
C ARG A 69 -12.47 -2.64 -16.74
N ARG A 70 -11.91 -1.88 -17.68
CA ARG A 70 -12.52 -0.62 -18.13
C ARG A 70 -13.88 -0.93 -18.75
#